data_AF-A0A6L9K995-F1
#
_entry.id   AF-A0A6L9K995-F1
#
_cell.length_a   1.000
_cell.length_b   1.000
_cell.length_c   1.000
_cell.angle_alpha   90.00
_cell.angle_beta   90.00
_cell.angle_gamma   90.00
#
_symmetry.space_group_name_H-M   'P 1'
#
loop_
_entity.id
_entity.type
_entity.pdbx_description
1 polymer ?
#
loop_
_entity_poly.entity_id
_entity_poly.type
_entity_poly.pdbx_seq_one_letter_code
_entity_poly.pdbx_strand_id
1 'polypeptide(L)'
;MNKRPLIVTCIALVLLTIFAEAKTVNVKLLPSGIDATPYIVEAIKKCKASKATKLVFEKGTYHFTPEFAEEKYLFTSNNDEGLKRIVFNLTGMKNFEVDGQGSAFIFDGFVTPFLCDKSTNIRIGNLSIDYKRTFHSEGTIVGAYTDSLDIQFSKDYPYIVQNNKLTFTGDKIIGKDNAGEPKRVIYPFWHLLEFDINKREPHPFAGDYLNVQNMVVKELSPGIVRIFYPRLKGNVGNIMVFNASDRINSAITITDSENIYVNNVDILHAGGMGVVGQRSRNIYLDNFNVIAPKGRMLSLVADATHFIGCGGEISLKNCKFESMMDDATNIHGIYVKIIELISPNEALVKLIHYQQFGYDFLFAGTKVEITEAESLIPYQENKVKKSVRINKEYTRVTFEQPISPKVKVGDVVASTQEYPDVHIKNCTLQKNRARGFLLGSRGKIVVEDCYFHTHCAAINLEGDGRFWFEQSGVRDLTIRNNVFDNCNYSFMLGLGVIQVNSGIEESKRAESRYNRNILIENNKFRVFNPCILSMYSVDNLTFRNNTIEKNNDYVLSDWMKNVDLKPFMITNSSNIKIEE
;
A
#
# COMPACT_ATOMS: atom_id res chain seq x y z
N MET A 1 -50.33 -28.69 14.99
CA MET A 1 -49.78 -28.52 16.35
C MET A 1 -48.39 -29.14 16.41
N ASN A 2 -47.32 -28.34 16.43
CA ASN A 2 -46.23 -28.41 17.41
C ASN A 2 -45.06 -27.49 17.03
N LYS A 3 -45.00 -26.39 17.79
CA LYS A 3 -43.84 -25.70 18.36
C LYS A 3 -42.67 -25.34 17.44
N ARG A 4 -42.74 -24.10 16.92
CA ARG A 4 -41.56 -23.26 16.60
C ARG A 4 -40.74 -23.03 17.87
N PRO A 5 -39.39 -23.06 17.82
CA PRO A 5 -38.59 -22.59 18.93
C PRO A 5 -38.66 -21.06 18.97
N LEU A 6 -39.01 -20.54 20.14
CA LEU A 6 -38.96 -19.12 20.48
C LEU A 6 -37.47 -18.75 20.60
N ILE A 7 -36.94 -17.98 19.66
CA ILE A 7 -35.63 -17.34 19.83
C ILE A 7 -35.84 -16.25 20.88
N VAL A 8 -35.36 -16.49 22.09
CA VAL A 8 -35.32 -15.51 23.16
C VAL A 8 -34.22 -14.52 22.80
N THR A 9 -34.61 -13.32 22.38
CA THR A 9 -33.73 -12.17 22.24
C THR A 9 -33.23 -11.77 23.63
N CYS A 10 -32.08 -12.31 24.05
CA CYS A 10 -31.36 -11.78 25.19
C CYS A 10 -30.82 -10.39 24.82
N ILE A 11 -31.58 -9.35 25.14
CA ILE A 11 -31.10 -7.97 25.17
C ILE A 11 -30.09 -7.90 26.32
N ALA A 12 -28.81 -8.15 26.02
CA ALA A 12 -27.74 -7.77 26.92
C ALA A 12 -27.68 -6.24 26.91
N LEU A 13 -28.12 -5.62 28.00
CA LEU A 13 -28.02 -4.18 28.21
C LEU A 13 -26.53 -3.78 28.14
N VAL A 14 -26.11 -3.12 27.06
CA VAL A 14 -24.83 -2.40 27.06
C VAL A 14 -25.01 -1.20 27.99
N LEU A 15 -24.48 -1.28 29.20
CA LEU A 15 -24.44 -0.18 30.15
C LEU A 15 -23.47 0.90 29.64
N LEU A 16 -24.04 1.87 28.90
CA LEU A 16 -23.32 3.04 28.37
C LEU A 16 -23.46 4.21 29.34
N THR A 17 -22.49 4.40 30.24
CA THR A 17 -22.42 5.57 31.13
C THR A 17 -21.78 6.77 30.43
N ILE A 18 -22.43 7.94 30.47
CA ILE A 18 -21.89 9.22 29.97
C ILE A 18 -21.48 10.06 31.19
N PHE A 19 -20.21 10.44 31.30
CA PHE A 19 -19.73 11.46 32.25
C PHE A 19 -19.65 12.84 31.57
N ALA A 20 -19.86 13.91 32.34
CA ALA A 20 -20.14 15.25 31.84
C ALA A 20 -18.91 16.13 31.52
N GLU A 21 -17.70 15.59 31.49
CA GLU A 21 -16.49 16.27 30.96
C GLU A 21 -15.80 15.30 29.99
N ALA A 22 -15.51 15.76 28.76
CA ALA A 22 -15.14 14.93 27.60
C ALA A 22 -16.05 13.70 27.42
N LYS A 23 -17.17 13.87 26.71
CA LYS A 23 -18.17 12.82 26.46
C LYS A 23 -17.49 11.57 25.88
N THR A 24 -17.18 10.63 26.76
CA THR A 24 -16.50 9.38 26.46
C THR A 24 -17.53 8.27 26.39
N VAL A 25 -17.47 7.46 25.34
CA VAL A 25 -18.28 6.26 25.19
C VAL A 25 -17.38 5.06 25.45
N ASN A 26 -17.75 4.23 26.43
CA ASN A 26 -16.99 3.03 26.79
C ASN A 26 -17.62 1.80 26.12
N VAL A 27 -16.79 1.00 25.45
CA VAL A 27 -17.15 -0.29 24.87
C VAL A 27 -16.72 -1.37 25.85
N LYS A 28 -17.68 -2.07 26.42
CA LYS A 28 -17.41 -3.22 27.29
C LYS A 28 -16.92 -4.41 26.49
N LEU A 29 -16.07 -5.23 27.12
CA LEU A 29 -15.63 -6.48 26.51
C LEU A 29 -16.85 -7.39 26.30
N LEU A 30 -17.00 -7.89 25.08
CA LEU A 30 -18.08 -8.80 24.74
C LEU A 30 -17.67 -10.24 25.05
N PRO A 31 -18.62 -11.15 25.34
CA PRO A 31 -18.33 -12.58 25.43
C PRO A 31 -17.65 -13.11 24.17
N SER A 32 -16.77 -14.08 24.33
CA SER A 32 -16.04 -14.70 23.21
C SER A 32 -16.99 -15.22 22.13
N GLY A 33 -16.65 -14.96 20.86
CA GLY A 33 -17.42 -15.40 19.70
C GLY A 33 -18.63 -14.52 19.33
N ILE A 34 -18.90 -13.45 20.07
CA ILE A 34 -19.91 -12.45 19.69
C ILE A 34 -19.34 -11.50 18.65
N ASP A 35 -20.09 -11.29 17.56
CA ASP A 35 -19.80 -10.25 16.58
C ASP A 35 -20.01 -8.86 17.22
N ALA A 36 -18.93 -8.09 17.29
CA ALA A 36 -18.90 -6.74 17.84
C ALA A 36 -19.42 -5.69 16.86
N THR A 37 -19.50 -6.00 15.55
CA THR A 37 -19.88 -5.05 14.50
C THR A 37 -21.16 -4.25 14.81
N PRO A 38 -22.32 -4.86 15.13
CA PRO A 38 -23.55 -4.09 15.36
C PRO A 38 -23.42 -3.11 16.55
N TYR A 39 -22.72 -3.53 17.61
CA TYR A 39 -22.50 -2.71 18.81
C TYR A 39 -21.59 -1.52 18.51
N ILE A 40 -20.53 -1.71 17.71
CA ILE A 40 -19.61 -0.63 17.36
C ILE A 40 -20.26 0.35 16.38
N VAL A 41 -21.01 -0.13 15.40
CA VAL A 41 -21.78 0.74 14.49
C VAL A 41 -22.76 1.61 15.28
N GLU A 42 -23.48 1.03 16.25
CA GLU A 42 -24.37 1.79 17.13
C GLU A 42 -23.61 2.77 18.03
N ALA A 43 -22.47 2.36 18.61
CA ALA A 43 -21.64 3.21 19.45
C ALA A 43 -21.11 4.43 18.67
N ILE A 44 -20.68 4.25 17.42
CA ILE A 44 -20.24 5.35 16.54
C ILE A 44 -21.42 6.29 16.22
N LYS A 45 -22.61 5.76 15.92
CA LYS A 45 -23.81 6.60 15.73
C LYS A 45 -24.13 7.42 16.97
N LYS A 46 -24.05 6.82 18.16
CA LYS A 46 -24.22 7.52 19.44
C LYS A 46 -23.14 8.58 19.67
N CYS A 47 -21.88 8.29 19.33
CA CYS A 47 -20.79 9.25 19.40
C CYS A 47 -21.08 10.48 18.52
N LYS A 48 -21.52 10.27 17.27
CA LYS A 48 -21.93 11.34 16.36
C LYS A 48 -23.09 12.17 16.91
N ALA A 49 -24.17 11.51 17.35
CA ALA A 49 -25.36 12.20 17.86
C ALA A 49 -25.09 13.01 19.14
N SER A 50 -24.27 12.47 20.04
CA SER A 50 -23.95 13.11 21.32
C SER A 50 -22.78 14.09 21.24
N LYS A 51 -22.06 14.14 20.11
CA LYS A 51 -20.76 14.83 19.96
C LYS A 51 -19.75 14.33 20.99
N ALA A 52 -19.66 13.01 21.15
CA ALA A 52 -18.62 12.37 21.94
C ALA A 52 -17.25 12.68 21.35
N THR A 53 -16.24 12.82 22.21
CA THR A 53 -14.85 13.10 21.80
C THR A 53 -13.98 11.86 21.85
N LYS A 54 -14.44 10.77 22.48
CA LYS A 54 -13.65 9.56 22.66
C LYS A 54 -14.51 8.30 22.71
N LEU A 55 -14.05 7.24 22.06
CA LEU A 55 -14.54 5.87 22.15
C LEU A 55 -13.43 5.00 22.73
N VAL A 56 -13.65 4.43 23.91
CA VAL A 56 -12.64 3.64 24.65
C VAL A 56 -13.08 2.19 24.73
N PHE A 57 -12.19 1.27 24.40
CA PHE A 57 -12.42 -0.15 24.53
C PHE A 57 -11.88 -0.67 25.87
N GLU A 58 -12.64 -1.52 26.53
CA GLU A 58 -12.08 -2.39 27.57
C GLU A 58 -11.10 -3.37 26.92
N LYS A 59 -9.90 -3.53 27.48
CA LYS A 59 -8.86 -4.36 26.85
C LYS A 59 -9.34 -5.79 26.62
N GLY A 60 -9.31 -6.25 25.37
CA GLY A 60 -9.59 -7.64 25.02
C GLY A 60 -9.58 -7.90 23.53
N THR A 61 -10.17 -9.02 23.12
CA THR A 61 -10.29 -9.39 21.71
C THR A 61 -11.71 -9.16 21.22
N TYR A 62 -11.85 -8.40 20.14
CA TYR A 62 -13.12 -8.08 19.51
C TYR A 62 -13.17 -8.68 18.10
N HIS A 63 -14.25 -9.39 17.79
CA HIS A 63 -14.45 -10.00 16.48
C HIS A 63 -15.44 -9.18 15.66
N PHE A 64 -15.14 -8.97 14.38
CA PHE A 64 -15.96 -8.15 13.49
C PHE A 64 -16.30 -8.90 12.21
N THR A 65 -17.58 -9.00 11.89
CA THR A 65 -18.06 -9.64 10.67
C THR A 65 -18.81 -8.65 9.77
N PRO A 66 -18.95 -8.92 8.45
CA PRO A 66 -19.52 -7.98 7.49
C PRO A 66 -21.03 -7.71 7.63
N GLU A 67 -21.80 -8.60 8.25
CA GLU A 67 -23.27 -8.67 8.16
C GLU A 67 -23.97 -7.39 8.64
N PHE A 68 -23.41 -6.75 9.66
CA PHE A 68 -23.99 -5.55 10.28
C PHE A 68 -23.12 -4.31 10.10
N ALA A 69 -22.10 -4.37 9.26
CA ALA A 69 -21.21 -3.25 8.97
C ALA A 69 -21.92 -2.21 8.09
N GLU A 70 -21.52 -0.94 8.19
CA GLU A 70 -22.05 0.10 7.31
C GLU A 70 -21.50 -0.07 5.90
N GLU A 71 -22.36 0.07 4.90
CA GLU A 71 -21.99 -0.15 3.51
C GLU A 71 -21.85 1.18 2.76
N LYS A 72 -20.72 1.36 2.05
CA LYS A 72 -20.45 2.57 1.27
C LYS A 72 -19.58 2.27 0.05
N TYR A 73 -19.96 2.83 -1.09
CA TYR A 73 -19.10 2.77 -2.28
C TYR A 73 -17.92 3.73 -2.13
N LEU A 74 -16.70 3.23 -2.28
CA LEU A 74 -15.47 4.03 -2.14
C LEU A 74 -14.60 3.91 -3.39
N PHE A 75 -14.11 5.06 -3.86
CA PHE A 75 -12.96 5.15 -4.76
C PHE A 75 -11.71 5.37 -3.90
N THR A 76 -10.88 4.33 -3.78
CA THR A 76 -9.66 4.36 -2.95
C THR A 76 -8.47 4.19 -3.90
N SER A 77 -7.70 5.25 -4.10
CA SER A 77 -6.59 5.23 -5.06
C SER A 77 -5.62 4.09 -4.77
N ASN A 78 -5.09 3.48 -5.84
CA ASN A 78 -4.12 2.39 -5.82
C ASN A 78 -4.64 1.09 -5.13
N ASN A 79 -5.94 1.05 -4.84
CA ASN A 79 -6.70 -0.08 -4.33
C ASN A 79 -7.94 -0.27 -5.22
N ASP A 80 -8.69 -1.35 -5.02
CA ASP A 80 -9.88 -1.58 -5.84
C ASP A 80 -11.04 -0.73 -5.32
N GLU A 81 -11.67 0.02 -6.22
CA GLU A 81 -12.93 0.70 -5.93
C GLU A 81 -14.04 -0.31 -5.65
N GLY A 82 -15.12 0.13 -5.01
CA GLY A 82 -16.32 -0.69 -4.87
C GLY A 82 -17.08 -0.46 -3.59
N LEU A 83 -18.09 -1.30 -3.40
CA LEU A 83 -18.92 -1.33 -2.20
C LEU A 83 -18.11 -1.94 -1.05
N LYS A 84 -17.82 -1.13 -0.02
CA LYS A 84 -17.06 -1.53 1.16
C LYS A 84 -17.98 -1.64 2.37
N ARG A 85 -17.74 -2.66 3.18
CA ARG A 85 -18.36 -2.84 4.50
C ARG A 85 -17.42 -2.33 5.56
N ILE A 86 -17.86 -1.36 6.35
CA ILE A 86 -17.00 -0.55 7.22
C ILE A 86 -17.49 -0.64 8.65
N VAL A 87 -16.59 -0.97 9.58
CA VAL A 87 -16.94 -1.05 11.01
C VAL A 87 -16.81 0.32 11.67
N PHE A 88 -15.64 0.96 11.56
CA PHE A 88 -15.38 2.27 12.13
C PHE A 88 -15.54 3.35 11.05
N ASN A 89 -16.80 3.64 10.70
CA ASN A 89 -17.12 4.72 9.77
C ASN A 89 -17.09 6.09 10.46
N LEU A 90 -15.92 6.72 10.49
CA LEU A 90 -15.69 8.01 11.13
C LEU A 90 -16.04 9.21 10.23
N THR A 91 -16.73 8.98 9.11
CA THR A 91 -17.09 10.04 8.15
C THR A 91 -17.68 11.28 8.84
N GLY A 92 -17.11 12.45 8.56
CA GLY A 92 -17.58 13.76 9.02
C GLY A 92 -17.25 14.09 10.49
N MET A 93 -16.55 13.21 11.21
CA MET A 93 -16.25 13.42 12.63
C MET A 93 -15.13 14.44 12.82
N LYS A 94 -15.18 15.17 13.95
CA LYS A 94 -14.20 16.19 14.32
C LYS A 94 -13.79 16.02 15.77
N ASN A 95 -12.49 16.15 16.08
CA ASN A 95 -11.93 16.08 17.44
C ASN A 95 -12.32 14.78 18.16
N PHE A 96 -12.04 13.64 17.53
CA PHE A 96 -12.48 12.33 18.01
C PHE A 96 -11.33 11.34 18.15
N GLU A 97 -11.37 10.53 19.19
CA GLU A 97 -10.37 9.51 19.47
C GLU A 97 -11.00 8.12 19.58
N VAL A 98 -10.40 7.14 18.93
CA VAL A 98 -10.64 5.71 19.15
C VAL A 98 -9.43 5.15 19.89
N ASP A 99 -9.65 4.72 21.13
CA ASP A 99 -8.62 4.21 22.03
C ASP A 99 -8.90 2.74 22.35
N GLY A 100 -8.10 1.85 21.76
CA GLY A 100 -8.27 0.40 21.92
C GLY A 100 -7.75 -0.16 23.24
N GLN A 101 -7.01 0.61 24.05
CA GLN A 101 -6.43 0.16 25.33
C GLN A 101 -5.61 -1.16 25.23
N GLY A 102 -4.95 -1.40 24.09
CA GLY A 102 -4.19 -2.60 23.77
C GLY A 102 -5.05 -3.80 23.33
N SER A 103 -6.24 -3.55 22.79
CA SER A 103 -7.16 -4.58 22.30
C SER A 103 -6.77 -5.13 20.93
N ALA A 104 -7.16 -6.38 20.67
CA ALA A 104 -7.01 -7.04 19.38
C ALA A 104 -8.33 -7.02 18.60
N PHE A 105 -8.33 -6.42 17.41
CA PHE A 105 -9.48 -6.37 16.51
C PHE A 105 -9.29 -7.40 15.39
N ILE A 106 -10.12 -8.44 15.42
CA ILE A 106 -10.04 -9.58 14.50
C ILE A 106 -11.24 -9.57 13.55
N PHE A 107 -10.98 -9.34 12.27
CA PHE A 107 -12.00 -9.27 11.23
C PHE A 107 -12.19 -10.65 10.56
N ASP A 108 -13.42 -11.03 10.24
CA ASP A 108 -13.76 -12.26 9.52
C ASP A 108 -14.45 -11.92 8.19
N GLY A 109 -13.72 -12.08 7.09
CA GLY A 109 -14.18 -11.79 5.73
C GLY A 109 -13.81 -10.40 5.20
N PHE A 110 -14.45 -9.99 4.11
CA PHE A 110 -14.19 -8.74 3.38
C PHE A 110 -14.80 -7.53 4.08
N VAL A 111 -14.07 -6.99 5.06
CA VAL A 111 -14.47 -5.85 5.89
C VAL A 111 -13.34 -4.84 5.97
N THR A 112 -13.64 -3.55 5.82
CA THR A 112 -12.73 -2.43 6.04
C THR A 112 -12.81 -1.98 7.51
N PRO A 113 -11.71 -2.00 8.26
CA PRO A 113 -11.70 -1.59 9.67
C PRO A 113 -12.07 -0.11 9.84
N PHE A 114 -11.25 0.82 9.33
CA PHE A 114 -11.40 2.25 9.57
C PHE A 114 -11.58 3.07 8.30
N LEU A 115 -12.57 3.98 8.30
CA LEU A 115 -12.73 5.04 7.30
C LEU A 115 -12.77 6.41 7.97
N CYS A 116 -11.78 7.24 7.66
CA CYS A 116 -11.79 8.69 7.90
C CYS A 116 -12.09 9.40 6.59
N ASP A 117 -13.35 9.78 6.36
CA ASP A 117 -13.78 10.56 5.19
C ASP A 117 -14.29 11.93 5.63
N LYS A 118 -13.78 13.03 5.06
CA LYS A 118 -14.18 14.40 5.44
C LYS A 118 -14.09 14.64 6.95
N SER A 119 -13.07 14.09 7.58
CA SER A 119 -12.89 14.08 9.03
C SER A 119 -11.71 14.98 9.43
N THR A 120 -11.75 15.51 10.65
CA THR A 120 -10.70 16.44 11.12
C THR A 120 -10.27 16.14 12.55
N ASN A 121 -8.96 16.12 12.82
CA ASN A 121 -8.43 15.89 14.17
C ASN A 121 -8.92 14.54 14.75
N ILE A 122 -8.59 13.46 14.04
CA ILE A 122 -8.95 12.09 14.43
C ILE A 122 -7.71 11.39 15.00
N ARG A 123 -7.88 10.72 16.14
CA ARG A 123 -6.86 9.89 16.77
C ARG A 123 -7.31 8.44 16.78
N ILE A 124 -6.46 7.52 16.35
CA ILE A 124 -6.68 6.08 16.41
C ILE A 124 -5.47 5.46 17.08
N GLY A 125 -5.65 4.70 18.16
CA GLY A 125 -4.50 4.14 18.82
C GLY A 125 -4.76 3.01 19.80
N ASN A 126 -3.64 2.44 20.26
CA ASN A 126 -3.59 1.37 21.25
C ASN A 126 -4.40 0.13 20.82
N LEU A 127 -4.18 -0.38 19.61
CA LEU A 127 -4.91 -1.54 19.10
C LEU A 127 -4.10 -2.33 18.08
N SER A 128 -4.49 -3.58 17.84
CA SER A 128 -4.02 -4.35 16.68
C SER A 128 -5.16 -4.69 15.74
N ILE A 129 -4.89 -4.78 14.43
CA ILE A 129 -5.84 -5.18 13.39
C ILE A 129 -5.32 -6.45 12.72
N ASP A 130 -6.17 -7.48 12.67
CA ASP A 130 -5.86 -8.74 11.99
C ASP A 130 -7.11 -9.36 11.36
N TYR A 131 -6.92 -10.34 10.48
CA TYR A 131 -8.01 -11.10 9.88
C TYR A 131 -7.88 -12.57 10.22
N LYS A 132 -9.02 -13.18 10.55
CA LYS A 132 -9.10 -14.62 10.88
C LYS A 132 -8.61 -15.50 9.73
N ARG A 133 -8.98 -15.15 8.50
CA ARG A 133 -8.48 -15.74 7.25
C ARG A 133 -7.78 -14.60 6.50
N THR A 134 -6.50 -14.76 6.19
CA THR A 134 -5.74 -13.78 5.41
C THR A 134 -6.31 -13.61 4.01
N PHE A 135 -5.83 -12.69 3.18
CA PHE A 135 -6.28 -12.57 1.79
C PHE A 135 -5.35 -13.35 0.86
N HIS A 136 -4.05 -13.37 1.17
CA HIS A 136 -3.09 -14.29 0.55
C HIS A 136 -3.20 -15.70 1.15
N SER A 137 -2.51 -16.65 0.53
CA SER A 137 -2.31 -18.00 1.07
C SER A 137 -0.82 -18.39 1.02
N GLU A 138 -0.40 -19.31 1.88
CA GLU A 138 0.99 -19.75 1.98
C GLU A 138 1.05 -21.28 1.94
N GLY A 139 2.03 -21.85 1.24
CA GLY A 139 2.24 -23.28 1.20
C GLY A 139 3.72 -23.65 1.22
N THR A 140 4.06 -24.73 1.92
CA THR A 140 5.44 -25.24 1.97
C THR A 140 5.77 -26.00 0.69
N ILE A 141 6.90 -25.71 0.07
CA ILE A 141 7.41 -26.47 -1.08
C ILE A 141 7.96 -27.79 -0.55
N VAL A 142 7.29 -28.91 -0.84
CA VAL A 142 7.68 -30.25 -0.37
C VAL A 142 8.30 -31.12 -1.46
N GLY A 143 8.19 -30.70 -2.72
CA GLY A 143 8.83 -31.34 -3.87
C GLY A 143 9.09 -30.31 -4.97
N ALA A 144 10.24 -30.42 -5.63
CA ALA A 144 10.61 -29.58 -6.76
C ALA A 144 11.07 -30.44 -7.93
N TYR A 145 10.52 -30.17 -9.12
CA TYR A 145 10.78 -30.90 -10.35
C TYR A 145 11.11 -29.92 -11.48
N THR A 146 11.39 -30.44 -12.67
CA THR A 146 11.78 -29.63 -13.84
C THR A 146 10.73 -28.58 -14.22
N ASP A 147 9.44 -28.89 -14.09
CA ASP A 147 8.31 -28.08 -14.57
C ASP A 147 7.18 -27.90 -13.54
N SER A 148 7.39 -28.38 -12.32
CA SER A 148 6.34 -28.44 -11.30
C SER A 148 6.88 -28.39 -9.88
N LEU A 149 6.03 -27.94 -8.96
CA LEU A 149 6.27 -27.94 -7.52
C LEU A 149 5.15 -28.67 -6.80
N ASP A 150 5.48 -29.44 -5.77
CA ASP A 150 4.52 -29.95 -4.81
C ASP A 150 4.44 -28.99 -3.63
N ILE A 151 3.23 -28.50 -3.37
CA ILE A 151 2.95 -27.52 -2.31
C ILE A 151 2.06 -28.16 -1.26
N GLN A 152 2.51 -28.11 0.00
CA GLN A 152 1.76 -28.53 1.17
C GLN A 152 1.07 -27.30 1.79
N PHE A 153 -0.26 -27.30 1.85
CA PHE A 153 -1.06 -26.25 2.50
C PHE A 153 -1.46 -26.66 3.91
N SER A 154 -1.44 -25.71 4.85
CA SER A 154 -2.01 -25.91 6.19
C SER A 154 -3.54 -25.74 6.16
N LYS A 155 -4.20 -26.12 7.24
CA LYS A 155 -5.65 -25.90 7.44
C LYS A 155 -6.05 -24.43 7.47
N ASP A 156 -5.11 -23.51 7.68
CA ASP A 156 -5.36 -22.07 7.74
C ASP A 156 -5.62 -21.48 6.34
N TYR A 157 -5.24 -22.23 5.29
CA TYR A 157 -5.42 -21.87 3.89
C TYR A 157 -6.31 -22.90 3.18
N PRO A 158 -7.61 -22.98 3.54
CA PRO A 158 -8.50 -23.96 2.94
C PRO A 158 -8.66 -23.71 1.44
N TYR A 159 -8.69 -24.77 0.66
CA TYR A 159 -8.74 -24.71 -0.79
C TYR A 159 -9.65 -25.81 -1.37
N ILE A 160 -9.98 -25.65 -2.65
CA ILE A 160 -10.66 -26.65 -3.49
C ILE A 160 -9.82 -26.83 -4.74
N VAL A 161 -9.60 -28.09 -5.14
CA VAL A 161 -9.08 -28.44 -6.46
C VAL A 161 -10.21 -29.06 -7.28
N GLN A 162 -10.60 -28.38 -8.36
CA GLN A 162 -11.64 -28.87 -9.28
C GLN A 162 -11.28 -28.50 -10.71
N ASN A 163 -11.47 -29.43 -11.66
CA ASN A 163 -11.11 -29.24 -13.07
C ASN A 163 -9.67 -28.72 -13.26
N ASN A 164 -8.74 -29.28 -12.49
CA ASN A 164 -7.32 -28.90 -12.44
C ASN A 164 -7.06 -27.42 -12.09
N LYS A 165 -7.98 -26.76 -11.39
CA LYS A 165 -7.81 -25.39 -10.89
C LYS A 165 -7.82 -25.35 -9.37
N LEU A 166 -6.87 -24.59 -8.81
CA LEU A 166 -6.79 -24.30 -7.39
C LEU A 166 -7.64 -23.06 -7.08
N THR A 167 -8.55 -23.17 -6.12
CA THR A 167 -9.30 -22.03 -5.59
C THR A 167 -9.18 -22.01 -4.07
N PHE A 168 -8.61 -20.96 -3.51
CA PHE A 168 -8.63 -20.80 -2.06
C PHE A 168 -9.98 -20.27 -1.59
N THR A 169 -10.37 -20.70 -0.39
CA THR A 169 -11.68 -20.42 0.19
C THR A 169 -11.57 -19.90 1.62
N GLY A 170 -12.71 -19.57 2.21
CA GLY A 170 -12.87 -19.42 3.65
C GLY A 170 -13.86 -20.44 4.22
N ASP A 171 -13.97 -20.46 5.55
CA ASP A 171 -14.83 -21.42 6.25
C ASP A 171 -16.33 -21.14 6.06
N LYS A 172 -16.69 -19.89 5.78
CA LYS A 172 -18.07 -19.44 5.68
C LYS A 172 -18.76 -19.95 4.41
N ILE A 173 -19.89 -20.63 4.60
CA ILE A 173 -20.83 -21.00 3.54
C ILE A 173 -21.73 -19.79 3.25
N ILE A 174 -21.74 -19.33 2.00
CA ILE A 174 -22.49 -18.16 1.52
C ILE A 174 -23.69 -18.54 0.63
N GLY A 175 -23.95 -19.83 0.48
CA GLY A 175 -25.08 -20.33 -0.28
C GLY A 175 -24.87 -21.76 -0.74
N LYS A 176 -25.66 -22.17 -1.73
CA LYS A 176 -25.47 -23.41 -2.46
C LYS A 176 -25.33 -23.10 -3.94
N ASP A 177 -24.54 -23.88 -4.67
CA ASP A 177 -24.52 -23.81 -6.13
C ASP A 177 -25.75 -24.51 -6.74
N ASN A 178 -25.84 -24.53 -8.08
CA ASN A 178 -26.95 -25.16 -8.80
C ASN A 178 -27.04 -26.68 -8.61
N ALA A 179 -25.96 -27.33 -8.16
CA ALA A 179 -25.91 -28.75 -7.83
C ALA A 179 -26.29 -29.01 -6.35
N GLY A 180 -26.48 -27.96 -5.55
CA GLY A 180 -26.79 -28.04 -4.13
C GLY A 180 -25.57 -28.06 -3.21
N GLU A 181 -24.36 -27.93 -3.76
CA GLU A 181 -23.11 -27.97 -3.01
C GLU A 181 -22.85 -26.65 -2.26
N PRO A 182 -22.28 -26.69 -1.05
CA PRO A 182 -21.99 -25.47 -0.28
C PRO A 182 -21.06 -24.51 -1.04
N LYS A 183 -21.56 -23.34 -1.38
CA LYS A 183 -20.75 -22.25 -1.94
C LYS A 183 -20.01 -21.56 -0.81
N ARG A 184 -18.68 -21.52 -0.89
CA ARG A 184 -17.81 -20.85 0.07
C ARG A 184 -17.38 -19.48 -0.42
N VAL A 185 -16.96 -18.64 0.51
CA VAL A 185 -16.24 -17.40 0.20
C VAL A 185 -14.94 -17.75 -0.53
N ILE A 186 -14.64 -17.07 -1.63
CA ILE A 186 -13.43 -17.28 -2.44
C ILE A 186 -12.41 -16.19 -2.12
N TYR A 187 -11.14 -16.58 -2.06
CA TYR A 187 -10.01 -15.69 -1.91
C TYR A 187 -9.08 -15.84 -3.12
N PRO A 188 -9.25 -14.97 -4.12
CA PRO A 188 -8.50 -15.07 -5.37
C PRO A 188 -7.05 -14.62 -5.19
N PHE A 189 -6.17 -15.15 -6.05
CA PHE A 189 -4.75 -14.84 -6.05
C PHE A 189 -4.27 -14.62 -7.50
N TRP A 190 -3.21 -13.82 -7.69
CA TRP A 190 -2.73 -13.48 -9.03
C TRP A 190 -1.25 -13.67 -9.30
N HIS A 191 -0.41 -13.68 -8.26
CA HIS A 191 1.00 -13.99 -8.42
C HIS A 191 1.55 -14.88 -7.33
N LEU A 192 2.64 -15.57 -7.65
CA LEU A 192 3.40 -16.40 -6.72
C LEU A 192 4.78 -15.80 -6.48
N LEU A 193 5.27 -15.90 -5.25
CA LEU A 193 6.64 -15.55 -4.90
C LEU A 193 7.18 -16.52 -3.84
N GLU A 194 8.41 -16.96 -4.02
CA GLU A 194 9.10 -17.83 -3.07
C GLU A 194 9.74 -17.01 -1.93
N PHE A 195 9.58 -17.48 -0.70
CA PHE A 195 10.18 -16.93 0.51
C PHE A 195 11.11 -17.95 1.16
N ASP A 196 12.29 -17.48 1.59
CA ASP A 196 13.22 -18.27 2.39
C ASP A 196 12.65 -18.47 3.80
N ILE A 197 12.53 -19.72 4.24
CA ILE A 197 11.89 -20.03 5.53
C ILE A 197 12.71 -19.56 6.74
N ASN A 198 14.04 -19.53 6.64
CA ASN A 198 14.93 -19.20 7.74
C ASN A 198 15.05 -17.68 7.91
N LYS A 199 15.28 -16.96 6.81
CA LYS A 199 15.37 -15.50 6.80
C LYS A 199 14.00 -14.84 6.86
N ARG A 200 12.94 -15.54 6.43
CA ARG A 200 11.54 -15.07 6.35
C ARG A 200 11.40 -13.84 5.45
N GLU A 201 12.03 -13.89 4.30
CA GLU A 201 12.07 -12.82 3.29
C GLU A 201 11.96 -13.43 1.89
N PRO A 202 11.60 -12.64 0.85
CA PRO A 202 11.65 -13.12 -0.52
C PRO A 202 13.00 -13.77 -0.84
N HIS A 203 12.98 -14.94 -1.46
CA HIS A 203 14.21 -15.63 -1.80
C HIS A 203 15.02 -14.79 -2.82
N PRO A 204 16.34 -14.58 -2.64
CA PRO A 204 17.13 -13.62 -3.45
C PRO A 204 17.11 -13.85 -4.96
N PHE A 205 16.89 -15.09 -5.40
CA PHE A 205 16.84 -15.46 -6.82
C PHE A 205 15.42 -15.69 -7.33
N ALA A 206 14.40 -15.42 -6.51
CA ALA A 206 13.01 -15.54 -6.92
C ALA A 206 12.55 -14.27 -7.64
N GLY A 207 11.83 -14.46 -8.75
CA GLY A 207 11.04 -13.41 -9.38
C GLY A 207 9.56 -13.71 -9.20
N ASP A 208 8.72 -12.68 -9.37
CA ASP A 208 7.27 -12.88 -9.33
C ASP A 208 6.80 -13.75 -10.51
N TYR A 209 6.04 -14.80 -10.22
CA TYR A 209 5.26 -15.51 -11.22
C TYR A 209 3.90 -14.83 -11.35
N LEU A 210 3.72 -14.00 -12.38
CA LEU A 210 2.51 -13.22 -12.62
C LEU A 210 1.49 -13.97 -13.49
N ASN A 211 0.22 -13.56 -13.47
CA ASN A 211 -0.85 -14.14 -14.30
C ASN A 211 -1.01 -15.66 -14.15
N VAL A 212 -0.97 -16.16 -12.92
CA VAL A 212 -0.98 -17.61 -12.65
C VAL A 212 -2.37 -18.26 -12.66
N GLN A 213 -3.40 -17.54 -13.14
CA GLN A 213 -4.78 -18.08 -13.25
C GLN A 213 -4.87 -19.27 -14.22
N ASN A 214 -3.93 -19.35 -15.16
CA ASN A 214 -3.85 -20.43 -16.14
C ASN A 214 -2.94 -21.58 -15.66
N MET A 215 -2.47 -21.57 -14.40
CA MET A 215 -1.74 -22.73 -13.87
C MET A 215 -2.67 -23.96 -13.89
N VAL A 216 -2.06 -25.12 -14.10
CA VAL A 216 -2.75 -26.40 -13.95
C VAL A 216 -2.30 -27.02 -12.63
N VAL A 217 -3.23 -27.55 -11.85
CA VAL A 217 -2.92 -28.22 -10.59
C VAL A 217 -3.47 -29.64 -10.52
N LYS A 218 -2.85 -30.48 -9.71
CA LYS A 218 -3.34 -31.80 -9.34
C LYS A 218 -3.19 -32.01 -7.84
N GLU A 219 -4.28 -32.36 -7.16
CA GLU A 219 -4.20 -32.80 -5.77
C GLU A 219 -3.63 -34.22 -5.73
N LEU A 220 -2.52 -34.41 -5.02
CA LEU A 220 -1.83 -35.70 -4.90
C LEU A 220 -2.37 -36.49 -3.71
N SER A 221 -2.66 -35.79 -2.62
CA SER A 221 -3.27 -36.28 -1.39
C SER A 221 -3.87 -35.08 -0.63
N PRO A 222 -4.72 -35.29 0.39
CA PRO A 222 -5.26 -34.18 1.17
C PRO A 222 -4.16 -33.26 1.70
N GLY A 223 -4.20 -31.99 1.31
CA GLY A 223 -3.24 -30.98 1.71
C GLY A 223 -1.97 -30.87 0.85
N ILE A 224 -1.76 -31.73 -0.15
CA ILE A 224 -0.61 -31.67 -1.08
C ILE A 224 -1.09 -31.50 -2.52
N VAL A 225 -0.73 -30.37 -3.12
CA VAL A 225 -1.12 -29.99 -4.48
C VAL A 225 0.11 -29.80 -5.34
N ARG A 226 0.18 -30.52 -6.47
CA ARG A 226 1.17 -30.27 -7.51
C ARG A 226 0.73 -29.12 -8.39
N ILE A 227 1.62 -28.17 -8.62
CA ILE A 227 1.42 -27.01 -9.50
C ILE A 227 2.32 -27.14 -10.72
N PHE A 228 1.71 -26.98 -11.89
CA PHE A 228 2.40 -26.91 -13.18
C PHE A 228 2.29 -25.48 -13.72
N TYR A 229 3.43 -24.84 -13.91
CA TYR A 229 3.52 -23.50 -14.51
C TYR A 229 4.87 -23.31 -15.20
N PRO A 230 4.94 -22.66 -16.38
CA PRO A 230 6.19 -22.55 -17.13
C PRO A 230 7.34 -21.94 -16.32
N ARG A 231 8.48 -22.64 -16.29
CA ARG A 231 9.71 -22.23 -15.58
C ARG A 231 9.50 -21.99 -14.07
N LEU A 232 8.46 -22.59 -13.49
CA LEU A 232 8.26 -22.57 -12.04
C LEU A 232 9.43 -23.26 -11.35
N LYS A 233 10.02 -22.57 -10.39
CA LYS A 233 11.14 -23.03 -9.58
C LYS A 233 10.87 -22.66 -8.13
N GLY A 234 11.49 -23.40 -7.23
CA GLY A 234 11.50 -23.11 -5.81
C GLY A 234 12.27 -24.20 -5.06
N ASN A 235 12.70 -23.87 -3.86
CA ASN A 235 13.54 -24.74 -3.05
C ASN A 235 12.66 -25.52 -2.06
N VAL A 236 12.91 -26.83 -1.94
CA VAL A 236 12.21 -27.65 -0.96
C VAL A 236 12.48 -27.12 0.45
N GLY A 237 11.43 -26.95 1.24
CA GLY A 237 11.45 -26.36 2.58
C GLY A 237 11.11 -24.87 2.62
N ASN A 238 11.22 -24.15 1.50
CA ASN A 238 10.78 -22.75 1.41
C ASN A 238 9.27 -22.63 1.31
N ILE A 239 8.77 -21.40 1.47
CA ILE A 239 7.34 -21.10 1.38
C ILE A 239 7.04 -20.47 0.03
N MET A 240 6.09 -21.06 -0.70
CA MET A 240 5.47 -20.42 -1.84
C MET A 240 4.28 -19.59 -1.36
N VAL A 241 4.34 -18.28 -1.58
CA VAL A 241 3.26 -17.34 -1.30
C VAL A 241 2.35 -17.24 -2.53
N PHE A 242 1.05 -17.26 -2.29
CA PHE A 242 -0.02 -17.03 -3.26
C PHE A 242 -0.67 -15.69 -2.93
N ASN A 243 -0.16 -14.60 -3.50
CA ASN A 243 -0.62 -13.27 -3.11
C ASN A 243 -1.99 -12.95 -3.71
N ALA A 244 -2.79 -12.20 -2.94
CA ALA A 244 -4.13 -11.80 -3.35
C ALA A 244 -4.13 -11.10 -4.71
N SER A 245 -5.15 -11.35 -5.52
CA SER A 245 -5.32 -10.67 -6.81
C SER A 245 -5.75 -9.21 -6.65
N ASP A 246 -6.52 -8.94 -5.59
CA ASP A 246 -7.30 -7.74 -5.43
C ASP A 246 -6.90 -7.03 -4.13
N ARG A 247 -6.95 -5.69 -4.15
CA ARG A 247 -6.70 -4.78 -3.02
C ARG A 247 -8.04 -4.24 -2.52
N ILE A 248 -8.85 -5.13 -1.95
CA ILE A 248 -10.26 -4.88 -1.63
C ILE A 248 -10.44 -4.11 -0.32
N ASN A 249 -9.65 -4.39 0.72
CA ASN A 249 -9.86 -3.86 2.07
C ASN A 249 -8.55 -3.37 2.70
N SER A 250 -8.28 -2.06 2.56
CA SER A 250 -7.23 -1.41 3.35
C SER A 250 -7.61 -1.37 4.84
N ALA A 251 -6.63 -1.39 5.74
CA ALA A 251 -6.93 -1.37 7.18
C ALA A 251 -7.45 0.01 7.63
N ILE A 252 -6.80 1.09 7.19
CA ILE A 252 -7.20 2.47 7.48
C ILE A 252 -7.24 3.28 6.19
N THR A 253 -8.44 3.70 5.78
CA THR A 253 -8.65 4.58 4.64
C THR A 253 -8.89 6.01 5.13
N ILE A 254 -8.06 6.95 4.69
CA ILE A 254 -8.12 8.38 4.98
C ILE A 254 -8.37 9.11 3.66
N THR A 255 -9.51 9.78 3.53
CA THR A 255 -9.89 10.51 2.32
C THR A 255 -10.44 11.87 2.65
N ASP A 256 -10.00 12.90 1.92
CA ASP A 256 -10.50 14.27 2.06
C ASP A 256 -10.52 14.77 3.52
N SER A 257 -9.51 14.39 4.30
CA SER A 257 -9.46 14.56 5.76
C SER A 257 -8.19 15.29 6.20
N GLU A 258 -8.18 15.80 7.42
CA GLU A 258 -7.08 16.64 7.93
C GLU A 258 -6.74 16.35 9.40
N ASN A 259 -5.46 16.39 9.76
CA ASN A 259 -4.97 16.15 11.13
C ASN A 259 -5.37 14.75 11.64
N ILE A 260 -4.75 13.73 11.07
CA ILE A 260 -5.00 12.32 11.43
C ILE A 260 -3.78 11.77 12.16
N TYR A 261 -4.01 11.18 13.32
CA TYR A 261 -2.98 10.61 14.17
C TYR A 261 -3.26 9.12 14.38
N VAL A 262 -2.29 8.28 14.05
CA VAL A 262 -2.36 6.84 14.31
C VAL A 262 -1.18 6.47 15.19
N ASN A 263 -1.46 6.10 16.44
CA ASN A 263 -0.44 5.95 17.47
C ASN A 263 -0.51 4.58 18.14
N ASN A 264 0.61 3.87 18.22
CA ASN A 264 0.67 2.56 18.88
C ASN A 264 -0.36 1.57 18.28
N VAL A 265 -0.20 1.30 16.98
CA VAL A 265 -1.11 0.44 16.21
C VAL A 265 -0.32 -0.62 15.46
N ASP A 266 -0.71 -1.88 15.63
CA ASP A 266 -0.15 -3.02 14.90
C ASP A 266 -1.14 -3.51 13.83
N ILE A 267 -0.79 -3.41 12.55
CA ILE A 267 -1.51 -4.06 11.45
C ILE A 267 -0.83 -5.39 11.15
N LEU A 268 -1.51 -6.48 11.51
CA LEU A 268 -1.05 -7.84 11.27
C LEU A 268 -1.53 -8.38 9.94
N HIS A 269 -2.64 -7.85 9.42
CA HIS A 269 -3.14 -8.18 8.09
C HIS A 269 -4.10 -7.14 7.51
N ALA A 270 -4.13 -7.04 6.17
CA ALA A 270 -5.13 -6.31 5.40
C ALA A 270 -5.24 -6.93 4.00
N GLY A 271 -6.46 -6.90 3.44
CA GLY A 271 -6.76 -7.32 2.07
C GLY A 271 -6.48 -6.23 1.04
N GLY A 272 -5.42 -5.47 1.26
CA GLY A 272 -5.02 -4.29 0.51
C GLY A 272 -3.85 -3.65 1.25
N MET A 273 -3.78 -2.32 1.24
CA MET A 273 -2.75 -1.59 1.96
C MET A 273 -3.04 -1.42 3.46
N GLY A 274 -2.03 -1.14 4.27
CA GLY A 274 -2.21 -0.84 5.69
C GLY A 274 -2.93 0.48 5.88
N VAL A 275 -2.26 1.59 5.53
CA VAL A 275 -2.84 2.94 5.54
C VAL A 275 -2.86 3.50 4.12
N VAL A 276 -4.01 4.03 3.70
CA VAL A 276 -4.15 4.80 2.45
C VAL A 276 -4.62 6.20 2.78
N GLY A 277 -3.83 7.22 2.46
CA GLY A 277 -4.21 8.62 2.54
C GLY A 277 -4.42 9.19 1.14
N GLN A 278 -5.58 9.76 0.85
CA GLN A 278 -5.83 10.44 -0.41
C GLN A 278 -6.46 11.82 -0.20
N ARG A 279 -5.98 12.84 -0.94
CA ARG A 279 -6.47 14.23 -0.86
C ARG A 279 -6.60 14.74 0.57
N SER A 280 -5.64 14.38 1.41
CA SER A 280 -5.70 14.61 2.86
C SER A 280 -4.47 15.36 3.36
N ARG A 281 -4.56 15.98 4.52
CA ARG A 281 -3.49 16.82 5.08
C ARG A 281 -3.09 16.39 6.48
N ASN A 282 -1.82 16.56 6.83
CA ASN A 282 -1.31 16.37 8.20
C ASN A 282 -1.63 14.96 8.73
N ILE A 283 -0.86 13.96 8.29
CA ILE A 283 -1.03 12.55 8.69
C ILE A 283 0.21 12.11 9.47
N TYR A 284 0.00 11.66 10.69
CA TYR A 284 1.04 11.31 11.64
C TYR A 284 0.88 9.86 12.08
N LEU A 285 1.85 9.02 11.73
CA LEU A 285 1.95 7.64 12.22
C LEU A 285 3.14 7.55 13.17
N ASP A 286 2.89 7.19 14.43
CA ASP A 286 3.94 7.04 15.45
C ASP A 286 3.80 5.71 16.19
N ASN A 287 4.85 4.90 16.21
CA ASN A 287 4.80 3.50 16.65
C ASN A 287 3.66 2.74 15.94
N PHE A 288 3.59 2.94 14.62
CA PHE A 288 2.68 2.22 13.73
C PHE A 288 3.46 1.09 13.07
N ASN A 289 3.02 -0.15 13.31
CA ASN A 289 3.74 -1.33 12.87
C ASN A 289 2.90 -2.15 11.88
N VAL A 290 3.52 -2.56 10.80
CA VAL A 290 3.01 -3.57 9.87
C VAL A 290 3.90 -4.78 10.01
N ILE A 291 3.42 -5.85 10.64
CA ILE A 291 4.27 -6.99 11.01
C ILE A 291 3.53 -8.32 10.82
N ALA A 292 4.23 -9.31 10.29
CA ALA A 292 3.71 -10.66 10.19
C ALA A 292 3.79 -11.34 11.57
N PRO A 293 2.68 -11.85 12.14
CA PRO A 293 2.76 -12.59 13.39
C PRO A 293 3.44 -13.95 13.17
N LYS A 294 3.83 -14.57 14.29
CA LYS A 294 4.47 -15.89 14.28
C LYS A 294 3.59 -16.90 13.53
N GLY A 295 4.21 -17.64 12.61
CA GLY A 295 3.53 -18.66 11.81
C GLY A 295 3.04 -18.21 10.43
N ARG A 296 3.07 -16.91 10.12
CA ARG A 296 2.82 -16.39 8.76
C ARG A 296 4.09 -15.83 8.14
N MET A 297 4.28 -15.96 6.83
CA MET A 297 5.34 -15.24 6.12
C MET A 297 4.98 -13.78 5.94
N LEU A 298 3.73 -13.48 5.57
CA LEU A 298 3.32 -12.12 5.21
C LEU A 298 2.52 -11.39 6.28
N SER A 299 2.69 -10.07 6.29
CA SER A 299 1.81 -9.12 6.96
C SER A 299 0.68 -8.71 6.02
N LEU A 300 0.96 -8.00 4.92
CA LEU A 300 -0.06 -7.46 3.99
C LEU A 300 0.16 -7.95 2.56
N VAL A 301 -0.91 -7.88 1.77
CA VAL A 301 -0.91 -8.25 0.34
C VAL A 301 -0.47 -7.12 -0.60
N ALA A 302 -0.31 -5.90 -0.07
CA ALA A 302 0.14 -4.70 -0.76
C ALA A 302 0.99 -3.81 0.17
N ASP A 303 1.04 -2.51 -0.07
CA ASP A 303 1.88 -1.54 0.65
C ASP A 303 1.52 -1.41 2.13
N ALA A 304 2.51 -1.10 2.97
CA ALA A 304 2.26 -0.75 4.36
C ALA A 304 1.54 0.59 4.50
N THR A 305 2.01 1.62 3.78
CA THR A 305 1.40 2.95 3.76
C THR A 305 1.45 3.56 2.36
N HIS A 306 0.49 4.40 2.00
CA HIS A 306 0.42 4.97 0.66
C HIS A 306 -0.33 6.31 0.67
N PHE A 307 0.24 7.35 0.09
CA PHE A 307 -0.25 8.73 0.19
C PHE A 307 -0.35 9.39 -1.18
N ILE A 308 -1.57 9.77 -1.57
CA ILE A 308 -1.92 10.21 -2.91
C ILE A 308 -2.50 11.63 -2.87
N GLY A 309 -1.79 12.58 -3.49
CA GLY A 309 -2.20 13.99 -3.56
C GLY A 309 -2.49 14.60 -2.19
N CYS A 310 -1.70 14.22 -1.19
CA CYS A 310 -1.74 14.79 0.15
C CYS A 310 -1.04 16.14 0.21
N GLY A 311 -1.31 16.92 1.26
CA GLY A 311 -0.64 18.20 1.55
C GLY A 311 -0.27 18.32 3.03
N GLY A 312 0.33 19.45 3.43
CA GLY A 312 0.75 19.65 4.82
C GLY A 312 1.93 18.76 5.20
N GLU A 313 1.86 18.04 6.31
CA GLU A 313 2.92 17.12 6.77
C GLU A 313 2.49 15.65 6.68
N ILE A 314 3.42 14.77 6.29
CA ILE A 314 3.32 13.32 6.49
C ILE A 314 4.49 12.91 7.38
N SER A 315 4.19 12.36 8.55
CA SER A 315 5.22 11.91 9.48
C SER A 315 5.08 10.41 9.79
N LEU A 316 6.18 9.67 9.61
CA LEU A 316 6.30 8.27 9.96
C LEU A 316 7.44 8.14 10.99
N LYS A 317 7.09 7.90 12.26
CA LYS A 317 8.05 7.90 13.37
C LYS A 317 8.00 6.59 14.15
N ASN A 318 9.17 6.05 14.49
CA ASN A 318 9.28 4.85 15.32
C ASN A 318 8.48 3.65 14.76
N CYS A 319 8.31 3.59 13.43
CA CYS A 319 7.49 2.59 12.78
C CYS A 319 8.30 1.35 12.39
N LYS A 320 7.61 0.21 12.32
CA LYS A 320 8.20 -1.04 11.85
C LYS A 320 7.38 -1.58 10.70
N PHE A 321 7.97 -1.75 9.52
CA PHE A 321 7.26 -2.35 8.39
C PHE A 321 8.01 -3.58 7.89
N GLU A 322 7.36 -4.73 8.04
CA GLU A 322 7.92 -6.03 7.73
C GLU A 322 6.95 -6.88 6.93
N SER A 323 7.52 -7.63 5.98
CA SER A 323 6.86 -8.78 5.35
C SER A 323 5.56 -8.47 4.60
N MET A 324 5.35 -7.22 4.20
CA MET A 324 4.28 -6.88 3.26
C MET A 324 4.70 -7.22 1.83
N MET A 325 3.74 -7.35 0.93
CA MET A 325 3.98 -7.70 -0.46
C MET A 325 4.24 -6.50 -1.38
N ASP A 326 4.21 -5.27 -0.88
CA ASP A 326 4.67 -4.11 -1.64
C ASP A 326 5.46 -3.09 -0.79
N ASP A 327 5.61 -1.88 -1.27
CA ASP A 327 6.43 -0.86 -0.65
C ASP A 327 5.97 -0.49 0.77
N ALA A 328 6.88 0.05 1.56
CA ALA A 328 6.56 0.49 2.91
C ALA A 328 5.84 1.82 2.94
N THR A 329 6.25 2.72 2.05
CA THR A 329 5.54 3.95 1.77
C THR A 329 5.66 4.26 0.29
N ASN A 330 4.58 4.75 -0.30
CA ASN A 330 4.60 5.51 -1.55
C ASN A 330 3.95 6.88 -1.31
N ILE A 331 4.60 7.97 -1.73
CA ILE A 331 4.10 9.34 -1.60
C ILE A 331 4.16 10.03 -2.95
N HIS A 332 3.01 10.26 -3.58
CA HIS A 332 2.94 10.79 -4.94
C HIS A 332 1.67 11.62 -5.20
N GLY A 333 1.65 12.36 -6.31
CA GLY A 333 0.45 12.95 -6.91
C GLY A 333 -0.11 12.09 -8.04
N ILE A 334 -1.14 12.56 -8.74
CA ILE A 334 -1.71 11.86 -9.90
C ILE A 334 -1.51 12.68 -11.18
N TYR A 335 -1.07 12.00 -12.23
CA TYR A 335 -1.20 12.45 -13.61
C TYR A 335 -2.52 11.95 -14.20
N VAL A 336 -3.25 12.82 -14.89
CA VAL A 336 -4.33 12.41 -15.81
C VAL A 336 -3.89 12.65 -17.25
N LYS A 337 -4.29 11.76 -18.15
CA LYS A 337 -3.91 11.83 -19.56
C LYS A 337 -4.87 12.71 -20.34
N ILE A 338 -4.37 13.59 -21.20
CA ILE A 338 -5.16 14.34 -22.18
C ILE A 338 -5.56 13.38 -23.30
N ILE A 339 -6.86 13.19 -23.49
CA ILE A 339 -7.44 12.34 -24.55
C ILE A 339 -7.92 13.19 -25.73
N GLU A 340 -8.29 14.44 -25.49
CA GLU A 340 -8.77 15.35 -26.53
C GLU A 340 -8.47 16.81 -26.17
N LEU A 341 -8.10 17.63 -27.16
CA LEU A 341 -8.02 19.08 -27.07
C LEU A 341 -9.25 19.68 -27.76
N ILE A 342 -10.23 20.14 -26.99
CA ILE A 342 -11.57 20.51 -27.48
C ILE A 342 -11.58 21.95 -28.01
N SER A 343 -10.87 22.85 -27.33
CA SER A 343 -10.74 24.26 -27.70
C SER A 343 -9.42 24.82 -27.13
N PRO A 344 -9.04 26.07 -27.44
CA PRO A 344 -7.79 26.64 -26.93
C PRO A 344 -7.63 26.56 -25.40
N ASN A 345 -8.72 26.49 -24.62
CA ASN A 345 -8.66 26.43 -23.16
C ASN A 345 -9.36 25.19 -22.59
N GLU A 346 -9.74 24.20 -23.39
CA GLU A 346 -10.54 23.06 -22.91
C GLU A 346 -9.97 21.72 -23.40
N ALA A 347 -9.87 20.77 -22.48
CA ALA A 347 -9.41 19.41 -22.77
C ALA A 347 -10.32 18.37 -22.11
N LEU A 348 -10.39 17.19 -22.73
CA LEU A 348 -10.91 15.98 -22.12
C LEU A 348 -9.74 15.19 -21.53
N VAL A 349 -9.80 14.90 -20.23
CA VAL A 349 -8.77 14.13 -19.54
C VAL A 349 -9.31 12.82 -19.00
N LYS A 350 -8.42 11.85 -18.83
CA LYS A 350 -8.74 10.49 -18.39
C LYS A 350 -7.76 9.97 -17.33
N LEU A 351 -8.28 9.38 -16.27
CA LEU A 351 -7.53 8.49 -15.36
C LEU A 351 -7.26 7.16 -16.08
N ILE A 352 -6.01 6.70 -16.11
CA ILE A 352 -5.65 5.54 -16.94
C ILE A 352 -5.61 4.24 -16.13
N HIS A 353 -4.89 4.22 -15.01
CA HIS A 353 -4.80 3.02 -14.19
C HIS A 353 -6.15 2.79 -13.47
N TYR A 354 -6.69 1.58 -13.55
CA TYR A 354 -8.04 1.28 -13.05
C TYR A 354 -8.20 1.51 -11.55
N GLN A 355 -7.12 1.33 -10.77
CA GLN A 355 -7.13 1.63 -9.33
C GLN A 355 -7.03 3.13 -9.01
N GLN A 356 -6.93 4.01 -10.00
CA GLN A 356 -7.04 5.46 -9.82
C GLN A 356 -8.43 5.98 -10.19
N PHE A 357 -9.31 5.15 -10.74
CA PHE A 357 -10.64 5.58 -11.18
C PHE A 357 -11.43 6.21 -10.02
N GLY A 358 -12.14 7.29 -10.33
CA GLY A 358 -12.90 8.09 -9.39
C GLY A 358 -12.07 9.01 -8.49
N TYR A 359 -10.76 9.12 -8.69
CA TYR A 359 -9.94 10.13 -8.02
C TYR A 359 -10.15 11.53 -8.63
N ASP A 360 -10.97 12.35 -7.98
CA ASP A 360 -11.30 13.69 -8.45
C ASP A 360 -10.39 14.76 -7.79
N PHE A 361 -9.68 15.57 -8.58
CA PHE A 361 -8.80 16.65 -8.05
C PHE A 361 -8.81 17.95 -8.86
N LEU A 362 -9.39 17.95 -10.07
CA LEU A 362 -9.42 19.08 -10.98
C LEU A 362 -10.62 19.98 -10.70
N PHE A 363 -10.72 20.50 -9.48
CA PHE A 363 -11.78 21.43 -9.09
C PHE A 363 -11.49 22.85 -9.59
N ALA A 364 -12.52 23.70 -9.69
CA ALA A 364 -12.30 25.11 -10.00
C ALA A 364 -11.34 25.74 -8.97
N GLY A 365 -10.32 26.43 -9.45
CA GLY A 365 -9.28 27.00 -8.61
C GLY A 365 -8.00 26.16 -8.51
N THR A 366 -8.04 24.86 -8.82
CA THR A 366 -6.86 23.97 -8.72
C THR A 366 -5.76 24.44 -9.67
N LYS A 367 -4.56 24.69 -9.11
CA LYS A 367 -3.34 24.90 -9.91
C LYS A 367 -2.85 23.58 -10.49
N VAL A 368 -2.42 23.61 -11.74
CA VAL A 368 -1.97 22.43 -12.48
C VAL A 368 -0.72 22.70 -13.30
N GLU A 369 0.05 21.66 -13.54
CA GLU A 369 1.04 21.59 -14.61
C GLU A 369 0.47 20.79 -15.79
N ILE A 370 0.80 21.21 -17.00
CA ILE A 370 0.61 20.41 -18.21
C ILE A 370 1.99 20.00 -18.72
N THR A 371 2.22 18.69 -18.82
CA THR A 371 3.55 18.08 -18.85
C THR A 371 3.69 17.10 -20.00
N GLU A 372 4.84 17.13 -20.70
CA GLU A 372 5.17 16.13 -21.73
C GLU A 372 5.30 14.75 -21.08
N ALA A 373 4.50 13.78 -21.51
CA ALA A 373 4.45 12.47 -20.85
C ALA A 373 5.77 11.68 -20.95
N GLU A 374 6.52 11.85 -22.03
CA GLU A 374 7.76 11.12 -22.31
C GLU A 374 8.98 11.64 -21.55
N SER A 375 9.05 12.96 -21.32
CA SER A 375 10.19 13.60 -20.64
C SER A 375 9.90 13.99 -19.19
N LEU A 376 8.61 14.05 -18.83
CA LEU A 376 8.11 14.62 -17.59
C LEU A 376 8.51 16.10 -17.37
N ILE A 377 8.78 16.82 -18.45
CA ILE A 377 9.07 18.27 -18.44
C ILE A 377 7.74 19.04 -18.58
N PRO A 378 7.40 19.93 -17.63
CA PRO A 378 6.23 20.79 -17.76
C PRO A 378 6.36 21.76 -18.93
N TYR A 379 5.33 21.87 -19.76
CA TYR A 379 5.23 22.91 -20.79
C TYR A 379 4.77 24.24 -20.21
N GLN A 380 3.83 24.18 -19.25
CA GLN A 380 3.22 25.35 -18.64
C GLN A 380 2.55 25.01 -17.30
N GLU A 381 2.40 26.03 -16.47
CA GLU A 381 1.43 26.04 -15.38
C GLU A 381 0.12 26.67 -15.85
N ASN A 382 -0.99 26.22 -15.29
CA ASN A 382 -2.31 26.79 -15.53
C ASN A 382 -3.19 26.61 -14.28
N LYS A 383 -4.45 27.03 -14.37
CA LYS A 383 -5.43 26.91 -13.32
C LYS A 383 -6.75 26.44 -13.89
N VAL A 384 -7.42 25.53 -13.20
CA VAL A 384 -8.72 25.04 -13.61
C VAL A 384 -9.77 26.12 -13.38
N LYS A 385 -10.44 26.56 -14.45
CA LYS A 385 -11.59 27.48 -14.39
C LYS A 385 -12.86 26.75 -14.00
N LYS A 386 -13.11 25.60 -14.62
CA LYS A 386 -14.22 24.70 -14.32
C LYS A 386 -13.90 23.28 -14.78
N SER A 387 -14.57 22.30 -14.20
CA SER A 387 -14.55 20.92 -14.66
C SER A 387 -15.94 20.31 -14.65
N VAL A 388 -16.16 19.35 -15.53
CA VAL A 388 -17.38 18.55 -15.62
C VAL A 388 -16.97 17.09 -15.62
N ARG A 389 -17.21 16.41 -14.49
CA ARG A 389 -16.99 14.97 -14.38
C ARG A 389 -18.00 14.24 -15.25
N ILE A 390 -17.53 13.43 -16.18
CA ILE A 390 -18.38 12.65 -17.09
C ILE A 390 -18.70 11.29 -16.48
N ASN A 391 -17.67 10.60 -15.98
CA ASN A 391 -17.77 9.34 -15.24
C ASN A 391 -16.53 9.17 -14.35
N LYS A 392 -16.29 7.97 -13.82
CA LYS A 392 -15.13 7.70 -12.95
C LYS A 392 -13.77 7.80 -13.65
N GLU A 393 -13.72 7.76 -14.97
CA GLU A 393 -12.49 7.84 -15.75
C GLU A 393 -12.29 9.23 -16.37
N TYR A 394 -13.36 9.81 -16.95
CA TYR A 394 -13.27 10.98 -17.81
C TYR A 394 -13.77 12.26 -17.12
N THR A 395 -13.03 13.34 -17.30
CA THR A 395 -13.39 14.70 -16.88
C THR A 395 -13.12 15.70 -17.99
N ARG A 396 -14.08 16.57 -18.32
CA ARG A 396 -13.86 17.73 -19.20
C ARG A 396 -13.37 18.90 -18.35
N VAL A 397 -12.26 19.51 -18.71
CA VAL A 397 -11.60 20.55 -17.92
C VAL A 397 -11.42 21.80 -18.79
N THR A 398 -11.92 22.93 -18.30
CA THR A 398 -11.63 24.24 -18.89
C THR A 398 -10.61 24.95 -18.01
N PHE A 399 -9.53 25.42 -18.61
CA PHE A 399 -8.46 26.16 -17.96
C PHE A 399 -8.69 27.69 -18.04
N GLU A 400 -8.06 28.44 -17.14
CA GLU A 400 -8.11 29.91 -17.14
C GLU A 400 -7.34 30.50 -18.33
N GLN A 401 -6.16 29.96 -18.64
CA GLN A 401 -5.33 30.36 -19.78
C GLN A 401 -5.40 29.36 -20.92
N PRO A 402 -5.11 29.76 -22.18
CA PRO A 402 -4.95 28.83 -23.28
C PRO A 402 -3.92 27.72 -22.99
N ILE A 403 -4.18 26.55 -23.54
CA ILE A 403 -3.27 25.41 -23.55
C ILE A 403 -2.14 25.72 -24.54
N SER A 404 -0.89 25.59 -24.08
CA SER A 404 0.29 25.78 -24.93
C SER A 404 0.18 24.97 -26.22
N PRO A 405 0.52 25.55 -27.39
CA PRO A 405 0.45 24.85 -28.68
C PRO A 405 1.45 23.68 -28.78
N LYS A 406 2.37 23.52 -27.81
CA LYS A 406 3.27 22.37 -27.73
C LYS A 406 2.61 21.11 -27.17
N VAL A 407 1.53 21.27 -26.40
CA VAL A 407 0.79 20.17 -25.76
C VAL A 407 0.11 19.32 -26.83
N LYS A 408 0.20 18.00 -26.67
CA LYS A 408 -0.39 17.01 -27.57
C LYS A 408 -1.34 16.09 -26.81
N VAL A 409 -2.25 15.45 -27.55
CA VAL A 409 -2.99 14.31 -27.03
C VAL A 409 -1.99 13.24 -26.59
N GLY A 410 -2.16 12.72 -25.38
CA GLY A 410 -1.23 11.80 -24.75
C GLY A 410 -0.40 12.41 -23.62
N ASP A 411 -0.21 13.74 -23.62
CA ASP A 411 0.43 14.46 -22.52
C ASP A 411 -0.43 14.43 -21.25
N VAL A 412 0.16 14.81 -20.13
CA VAL A 412 -0.44 14.63 -18.81
C VAL A 412 -0.66 15.95 -18.08
N VAL A 413 -1.66 15.98 -17.21
CA VAL A 413 -1.98 17.08 -16.30
C VAL A 413 -1.90 16.57 -14.87
N ALA A 414 -1.22 17.30 -13.99
CA ALA A 414 -1.20 17.02 -12.56
C ALA A 414 -1.47 18.27 -11.74
N SER A 415 -1.93 18.10 -10.50
CA SER A 415 -2.04 19.22 -9.59
C SER A 415 -0.67 19.70 -9.11
N THR A 416 -0.52 21.01 -9.01
CA THR A 416 0.61 21.69 -8.35
C THR A 416 0.14 22.45 -7.12
N GLN A 417 -1.07 22.14 -6.63
CA GLN A 417 -1.73 22.89 -5.57
C GLN A 417 -0.95 22.78 -4.25
N GLU A 418 -0.60 21.56 -3.84
CA GLU A 418 0.11 21.27 -2.60
C GLU A 418 0.98 20.02 -2.75
N TYR A 419 2.05 19.97 -1.97
CA TYR A 419 2.91 18.81 -1.79
C TYR A 419 3.20 18.67 -0.30
N PRO A 420 3.23 17.45 0.27
CA PRO A 420 3.47 17.28 1.69
C PRO A 420 4.96 17.41 2.00
N ASP A 421 5.29 18.10 3.09
CA ASP A 421 6.58 17.88 3.76
C ASP A 421 6.53 16.49 4.41
N VAL A 422 7.62 15.74 4.29
CA VAL A 422 7.70 14.34 4.71
C VAL A 422 8.83 14.16 5.71
N HIS A 423 8.52 13.61 6.88
CA HIS A 423 9.51 13.25 7.89
C HIS A 423 9.39 11.79 8.28
N ILE A 424 10.36 10.98 7.83
CA ILE A 424 10.47 9.57 8.18
C ILE A 424 11.65 9.41 9.13
N LYS A 425 11.40 8.95 10.35
CA LYS A 425 12.42 8.88 11.39
C LYS A 425 12.33 7.62 12.24
N ASN A 426 13.50 7.02 12.51
CA ASN A 426 13.62 5.88 13.42
C ASN A 426 12.72 4.70 13.00
N CYS A 427 12.63 4.45 11.70
CA CYS A 427 11.82 3.36 11.15
C CYS A 427 12.68 2.14 10.83
N THR A 428 12.13 0.95 11.00
CA THR A 428 12.77 -0.32 10.61
C THR A 428 12.02 -0.93 9.45
N LEU A 429 12.76 -1.31 8.41
CA LEU A 429 12.21 -1.86 7.19
C LEU A 429 12.91 -3.13 6.76
N GLN A 430 12.17 -4.24 6.71
CA GLN A 430 12.77 -5.50 6.27
C GLN A 430 11.80 -6.54 5.72
N LYS A 431 12.33 -7.52 4.98
CA LYS A 431 11.62 -8.76 4.58
C LYS A 431 10.43 -8.57 3.63
N ASN A 432 10.17 -7.36 3.17
CA ASN A 432 9.07 -7.07 2.27
C ASN A 432 9.45 -7.39 0.81
N ARG A 433 8.47 -7.79 0.02
CA ARG A 433 8.43 -7.40 -1.40
C ARG A 433 7.80 -6.01 -1.40
N ALA A 434 8.15 -5.02 -2.22
CA ALA A 434 9.24 -4.95 -3.18
C ALA A 434 10.29 -3.91 -2.75
N ARG A 435 10.06 -2.61 -3.03
CA ARG A 435 10.98 -1.52 -2.66
C ARG A 435 10.77 -1.13 -1.20
N GLY A 436 11.65 -0.31 -0.67
CA GLY A 436 11.48 0.29 0.64
C GLY A 436 10.53 1.50 0.57
N PHE A 437 11.08 2.68 0.35
CA PHE A 437 10.33 3.93 0.22
C PHE A 437 10.29 4.42 -1.22
N LEU A 438 9.08 4.58 -1.77
CA LEU A 438 8.81 5.30 -3.01
C LEU A 438 8.53 6.76 -2.69
N LEU A 439 9.45 7.66 -3.05
CA LEU A 439 9.38 9.07 -2.65
C LEU A 439 9.19 9.95 -3.88
N GLY A 440 8.03 10.63 -3.94
CA GLY A 440 7.68 11.54 -5.03
C GLY A 440 7.11 12.89 -4.61
N SER A 441 7.11 13.21 -3.31
CA SER A 441 6.73 14.57 -2.89
C SER A 441 7.70 15.61 -3.46
N ARG A 442 7.15 16.77 -3.85
CA ARG A 442 7.94 17.97 -4.17
C ARG A 442 8.10 18.92 -2.99
N GLY A 443 7.52 18.60 -1.83
CA GLY A 443 7.83 19.25 -0.56
C GLY A 443 9.19 18.79 -0.02
N LYS A 444 9.54 19.24 1.17
CA LYS A 444 10.78 18.82 1.83
C LYS A 444 10.65 17.39 2.35
N ILE A 445 11.61 16.54 2.05
CA ILE A 445 11.65 15.16 2.53
C ILE A 445 12.90 14.94 3.38
N VAL A 446 12.72 14.40 4.59
CA VAL A 446 13.82 13.97 5.46
C VAL A 446 13.61 12.51 5.86
N VAL A 447 14.56 11.65 5.50
CA VAL A 447 14.64 10.26 5.92
C VAL A 447 15.85 10.11 6.82
N GLU A 448 15.63 9.89 8.12
CA GLU A 448 16.71 9.83 9.10
C GLU A 448 16.60 8.71 10.12
N ASP A 449 17.76 8.23 10.58
CA ASP A 449 17.88 7.26 11.67
C ASP A 449 17.12 5.93 11.39
N CYS A 450 16.92 5.55 10.12
CA CYS A 450 16.18 4.35 9.74
C CYS A 450 17.10 3.15 9.43
N TYR A 451 16.55 1.94 9.55
CA TYR A 451 17.20 0.69 9.12
C TYR A 451 16.46 0.09 7.93
N PHE A 452 17.20 -0.34 6.91
CA PHE A 452 16.66 -0.96 5.69
C PHE A 452 17.31 -2.31 5.42
N HIS A 453 16.49 -3.30 5.08
CA HIS A 453 16.88 -4.61 4.55
C HIS A 453 15.82 -5.13 3.57
N THR A 454 15.88 -4.67 2.32
CA THR A 454 14.77 -4.77 1.36
C THR A 454 15.08 -5.68 0.17
N HIS A 455 14.03 -6.35 -0.33
CA HIS A 455 14.10 -7.21 -1.51
C HIS A 455 14.54 -6.43 -2.75
N CYS A 456 13.95 -5.25 -3.00
CA CYS A 456 14.36 -4.30 -4.03
C CYS A 456 15.02 -3.04 -3.43
N ALA A 457 15.19 -1.97 -4.21
CA ALA A 457 15.78 -0.70 -3.77
C ALA A 457 15.18 -0.21 -2.44
N ALA A 458 16.02 0.24 -1.51
CA ALA A 458 15.61 0.77 -0.22
C ALA A 458 14.90 2.12 -0.37
N ILE A 459 15.38 2.97 -1.26
CA ILE A 459 14.73 4.23 -1.64
C ILE A 459 14.68 4.30 -3.16
N ASN A 460 13.50 4.55 -3.70
CA ASN A 460 13.29 4.61 -5.14
C ASN A 460 12.49 5.87 -5.50
N LEU A 461 13.04 6.65 -6.42
CA LEU A 461 12.42 7.86 -6.96
C LEU A 461 11.77 7.51 -8.28
N GLU A 462 10.45 7.34 -8.28
CA GLU A 462 9.67 6.90 -9.45
C GLU A 462 8.70 8.01 -9.89
N GLY A 463 7.69 7.66 -10.68
CA GLY A 463 6.70 8.56 -11.27
C GLY A 463 6.78 8.54 -12.79
N ASP A 464 5.64 8.49 -13.46
CA ASP A 464 5.54 8.36 -14.91
C ASP A 464 4.22 8.89 -15.45
N GLY A 465 4.19 9.23 -16.74
CA GLY A 465 2.98 9.60 -17.48
C GLY A 465 2.51 8.53 -18.46
N ARG A 466 2.84 7.24 -18.23
CA ARG A 466 2.66 6.16 -19.22
C ARG A 466 1.98 4.89 -18.73
N PHE A 467 2.22 4.46 -17.49
CA PHE A 467 1.67 3.22 -16.91
C PHE A 467 1.01 3.47 -15.56
N TRP A 468 1.77 3.91 -14.54
CA TRP A 468 1.22 4.18 -13.22
C TRP A 468 0.54 5.53 -13.13
N PHE A 469 0.94 6.50 -13.95
CA PHE A 469 0.39 7.86 -13.91
C PHE A 469 0.52 8.52 -12.52
N GLU A 470 1.64 8.27 -11.85
CA GLU A 470 1.98 8.85 -10.56
C GLU A 470 2.88 10.06 -10.76
N GLN A 471 2.43 11.22 -10.28
CA GLN A 471 3.23 12.45 -10.34
C GLN A 471 4.22 12.49 -9.17
N SER A 472 5.46 12.80 -9.51
CA SER A 472 6.60 12.81 -8.58
C SER A 472 7.55 13.98 -8.93
N GLY A 473 8.85 13.78 -8.79
CA GLY A 473 9.90 14.73 -9.15
C GLY A 473 10.38 15.53 -7.96
N VAL A 474 11.13 14.88 -7.07
CA VAL A 474 11.63 15.42 -5.81
C VAL A 474 12.32 16.78 -5.98
N ARG A 475 12.17 17.66 -4.99
CA ARG A 475 12.76 19.02 -5.00
C ARG A 475 13.65 19.35 -3.81
N ASP A 476 13.57 18.60 -2.72
CA ASP A 476 14.41 18.74 -1.53
C ASP A 476 14.34 17.42 -0.74
N LEU A 477 15.39 16.60 -0.84
CA LEU A 477 15.47 15.30 -0.18
C LEU A 477 16.77 15.16 0.58
N THR A 478 16.66 14.94 1.89
CA THR A 478 17.78 14.60 2.77
C THR A 478 17.64 13.17 3.27
N ILE A 479 18.64 12.35 3.00
CA ILE A 479 18.76 10.96 3.48
C ILE A 479 19.99 10.91 4.38
N ARG A 480 19.79 10.79 5.69
CA ARG A 480 20.91 10.85 6.65
C ARG A 480 20.86 9.87 7.81
N ASN A 481 22.02 9.48 8.32
CA ASN A 481 22.12 8.62 9.51
C ASN A 481 21.38 7.28 9.40
N ASN A 482 21.11 6.80 8.18
CA ASN A 482 20.42 5.53 7.97
C ASN A 482 21.41 4.37 7.86
N VAL A 483 20.94 3.16 8.13
CA VAL A 483 21.65 1.91 7.89
C VAL A 483 20.97 1.17 6.75
N PHE A 484 21.70 0.98 5.65
CA PHE A 484 21.29 0.15 4.52
C PHE A 484 22.02 -1.18 4.62
N ASP A 485 21.33 -2.22 5.10
CA ASP A 485 21.88 -3.56 5.31
C ASP A 485 21.38 -4.50 4.22
N ASN A 486 22.26 -4.85 3.28
CA ASN A 486 22.00 -5.80 2.19
C ASN A 486 20.70 -5.51 1.42
N CYS A 487 20.41 -4.23 1.15
CA CYS A 487 19.23 -3.84 0.38
C CYS A 487 19.36 -4.15 -1.11
N ASN A 488 18.21 -4.21 -1.78
CA ASN A 488 18.09 -4.60 -3.18
C ASN A 488 18.74 -5.95 -3.47
N TYR A 489 18.51 -6.93 -2.59
CA TYR A 489 19.25 -8.18 -2.67
C TYR A 489 18.83 -9.09 -3.82
N SER A 490 17.71 -8.83 -4.49
CA SER A 490 17.27 -9.60 -5.67
C SER A 490 17.50 -8.91 -7.01
N PHE A 491 17.71 -7.59 -7.01
CA PHE A 491 17.77 -6.76 -8.23
C PHE A 491 16.51 -6.84 -9.12
N MET A 492 15.37 -7.30 -8.55
CA MET A 492 14.15 -7.55 -9.33
C MET A 492 13.60 -6.29 -10.01
N LEU A 493 13.72 -5.12 -9.36
CA LEU A 493 13.17 -3.85 -9.82
C LEU A 493 14.24 -2.75 -9.87
N GLY A 494 15.43 -3.06 -10.38
CA GLY A 494 16.50 -2.08 -10.60
C GLY A 494 17.82 -2.45 -9.91
N LEU A 495 18.81 -1.58 -10.05
CA LEU A 495 20.22 -1.91 -9.76
C LEU A 495 20.71 -1.34 -8.41
N GLY A 496 20.27 -0.15 -8.04
CA GLY A 496 20.82 0.59 -6.90
C GLY A 496 20.18 0.25 -5.57
N VAL A 497 20.92 0.43 -4.48
CA VAL A 497 20.33 0.51 -3.13
C VAL A 497 19.41 1.73 -3.03
N ILE A 498 19.83 2.86 -3.58
CA ILE A 498 19.02 4.06 -3.80
C ILE A 498 19.00 4.32 -5.31
N GLN A 499 17.82 4.52 -5.89
CA GLN A 499 17.74 4.64 -7.34
C GLN A 499 16.66 5.60 -7.85
N VAL A 500 16.81 5.99 -9.11
CA VAL A 500 15.75 6.65 -9.91
C VAL A 500 15.20 5.63 -10.89
N ASN A 501 13.87 5.48 -10.92
CA ASN A 501 13.13 4.70 -11.90
C ASN A 501 11.97 5.47 -12.55
N SER A 502 12.05 6.81 -12.56
CA SER A 502 11.03 7.66 -13.19
C SER A 502 10.84 7.30 -14.67
N GLY A 503 9.60 7.19 -15.14
CA GLY A 503 9.25 6.76 -16.50
C GLY A 503 9.54 7.81 -17.58
N ILE A 504 10.81 8.21 -17.69
CA ILE A 504 11.36 9.12 -18.69
C ILE A 504 11.95 8.28 -19.82
N GLU A 505 11.47 8.52 -21.04
CA GLU A 505 11.96 7.87 -22.24
C GLU A 505 13.47 8.11 -22.40
N GLU A 506 14.20 7.07 -22.82
CA GLU A 506 15.66 7.08 -22.81
C GLU A 506 16.25 8.26 -23.61
N SER A 507 15.66 8.54 -24.77
CA SER A 507 16.03 9.67 -25.64
C SER A 507 15.80 11.05 -24.99
N LYS A 508 14.92 11.14 -23.99
CA LYS A 508 14.56 12.38 -23.29
C LYS A 508 15.34 12.58 -21.98
N ARG A 509 16.05 11.55 -21.49
CA ARG A 509 16.74 11.60 -20.19
C ARG A 509 17.77 12.72 -20.10
N ALA A 510 18.48 13.01 -21.20
CA ALA A 510 19.49 14.08 -21.24
C ALA A 510 18.90 15.48 -20.96
N GLU A 511 17.65 15.69 -21.38
CA GLU A 511 16.92 16.96 -21.26
C GLU A 511 16.23 17.10 -19.90
N SER A 512 15.71 15.99 -19.36
CA SER A 512 14.93 16.01 -18.12
C SER A 512 15.78 16.15 -16.86
N ARG A 513 15.29 16.92 -15.88
CA ARG A 513 15.80 17.02 -14.51
C ARG A 513 14.65 16.86 -13.54
N TYR A 514 14.06 15.67 -13.54
CA TYR A 514 12.81 15.41 -12.84
C TYR A 514 13.00 15.46 -11.33
N ASN A 515 14.09 14.88 -10.81
CA ASN A 515 14.46 14.90 -9.38
C ASN A 515 15.62 15.88 -9.14
N ARG A 516 15.53 16.69 -8.08
CA ARG A 516 16.49 17.76 -7.78
C ARG A 516 16.77 17.91 -6.29
N ASN A 517 17.96 18.44 -5.97
CA ASN A 517 18.40 18.79 -4.62
C ASN A 517 18.34 17.60 -3.66
N ILE A 518 19.23 16.64 -3.89
CA ILE A 518 19.31 15.40 -3.11
C ILE A 518 20.60 15.42 -2.28
N LEU A 519 20.47 15.30 -0.97
CA LEU A 519 21.58 15.16 -0.03
C LEU A 519 21.54 13.78 0.61
N ILE A 520 22.61 13.01 0.43
CA ILE A 520 22.80 11.68 1.03
C ILE A 520 24.04 11.75 1.90
N GLU A 521 23.87 11.80 3.23
CA GLU A 521 25.00 12.01 4.15
C GLU A 521 24.98 11.17 5.41
N ASN A 522 26.16 10.82 5.94
CA ASN A 522 26.30 10.13 7.23
C ASN A 522 25.56 8.79 7.31
N ASN A 523 25.29 8.13 6.18
CA ASN A 523 24.66 6.81 6.14
C ASN A 523 25.70 5.71 6.17
N LYS A 524 25.29 4.54 6.67
CA LYS A 524 26.09 3.31 6.66
C LYS A 524 25.50 2.31 5.67
N PHE A 525 26.26 1.94 4.66
CA PHE A 525 25.91 0.92 3.68
C PHE A 525 26.68 -0.36 3.99
N ARG A 526 26.02 -1.38 4.54
CA ARG A 526 26.57 -2.73 4.75
C ARG A 526 26.05 -3.61 3.62
N VAL A 527 26.80 -3.77 2.55
CA VAL A 527 26.24 -4.27 1.28
C VAL A 527 27.07 -5.37 0.64
N PHE A 528 26.38 -6.38 0.12
CA PHE A 528 26.90 -7.24 -0.92
C PHE A 528 26.61 -6.68 -2.34
N ASN A 529 25.52 -5.91 -2.51
CA ASN A 529 25.18 -5.24 -3.76
C ASN A 529 26.23 -4.14 -4.04
N PRO A 530 27.00 -4.23 -5.13
CA PRO A 530 28.04 -3.26 -5.43
C PRO A 530 27.50 -1.90 -5.89
N CYS A 531 26.24 -1.80 -6.34
CA CYS A 531 25.63 -0.57 -6.85
C CYS A 531 24.86 0.18 -5.73
N ILE A 532 25.43 1.28 -5.25
CA ILE A 532 24.84 2.12 -4.21
C ILE A 532 23.79 3.05 -4.82
N LEU A 533 24.20 3.82 -5.84
CA LEU A 533 23.31 4.77 -6.53
C LEU A 533 23.14 4.37 -8.00
N SER A 534 21.89 4.22 -8.44
CA SER A 534 21.53 4.03 -9.86
C SER A 534 20.58 5.13 -10.29
N MET A 535 21.07 6.16 -10.99
CA MET A 535 20.32 7.41 -11.18
C MET A 535 20.44 8.00 -12.59
N TYR A 536 19.38 8.67 -13.03
CA TYR A 536 19.36 9.48 -14.24
C TYR A 536 18.44 10.68 -14.09
N SER A 537 18.65 11.71 -14.92
CA SER A 537 17.82 12.92 -14.93
C SER A 537 17.71 13.60 -13.56
N VAL A 538 18.84 13.62 -12.82
CA VAL A 538 18.98 14.27 -11.51
C VAL A 538 19.76 15.58 -11.66
N ASP A 539 19.36 16.60 -10.91
CA ASP A 539 20.14 17.83 -10.74
C ASP A 539 20.49 18.07 -9.26
N ASN A 540 21.72 18.50 -8.99
CA ASN A 540 22.19 18.88 -7.66
C ASN A 540 22.07 17.74 -6.63
N LEU A 541 22.88 16.69 -6.81
CA LEU A 541 23.03 15.60 -5.85
C LEU A 541 24.37 15.70 -5.13
N THR A 542 24.35 15.59 -3.81
CA THR A 542 25.56 15.46 -2.99
C THR A 542 25.50 14.18 -2.17
N PHE A 543 26.50 13.31 -2.35
CA PHE A 543 26.76 12.14 -1.53
C PHE A 543 28.04 12.41 -0.74
N ARG A 544 27.96 12.49 0.60
CA ARG A 544 29.13 12.82 1.44
C ARG A 544 29.11 12.14 2.80
N ASN A 545 30.28 11.91 3.39
CA ASN A 545 30.43 11.36 4.74
C ASN A 545 29.69 10.02 4.95
N ASN A 546 29.49 9.22 3.92
CA ASN A 546 28.84 7.91 4.04
C ASN A 546 29.91 6.83 4.20
N THR A 547 29.62 5.79 4.99
CA THR A 547 30.50 4.62 5.13
C THR A 547 29.97 3.46 4.30
N ILE A 548 30.80 2.86 3.46
CA ILE A 548 30.46 1.68 2.65
C ILE A 548 31.30 0.48 3.12
N GLU A 549 30.65 -0.50 3.73
CA GLU A 549 31.22 -1.75 4.21
C GLU A 549 30.73 -2.90 3.32
N LYS A 550 31.64 -3.51 2.55
CA LYS A 550 31.31 -4.67 1.71
C LYS A 550 31.19 -5.94 2.56
N ASN A 551 30.23 -6.79 2.25
CA ASN A 551 30.08 -8.12 2.86
C ASN A 551 29.77 -9.20 1.79
N ASN A 552 29.61 -10.45 2.24
CA ASN A 552 29.25 -11.60 1.39
C ASN A 552 28.01 -12.34 1.93
N ASP A 553 27.07 -11.60 2.55
CA ASP A 553 25.89 -12.20 3.19
C ASP A 553 24.89 -12.78 2.17
N TYR A 554 25.02 -12.33 0.91
CA TYR A 554 24.32 -12.82 -0.27
C TYR A 554 25.30 -13.00 -1.43
N VAL A 555 24.90 -13.78 -2.43
CA VAL A 555 25.68 -14.02 -3.65
C VAL A 555 24.94 -13.41 -4.84
N LEU A 556 25.66 -12.73 -5.72
CA LEU A 556 25.09 -12.24 -6.97
C LEU A 556 24.61 -13.41 -7.85
N SER A 557 23.46 -13.24 -8.50
CA SER A 557 23.02 -14.17 -9.54
C SER A 557 24.02 -14.22 -10.70
N ASP A 558 24.07 -15.33 -11.44
CA ASP A 558 25.00 -15.44 -12.57
C ASP A 558 24.77 -14.38 -13.65
N TRP A 559 23.51 -13.93 -13.81
CA TRP A 559 23.20 -12.80 -14.67
C TRP A 559 23.87 -11.51 -14.17
N MET A 560 23.77 -11.22 -12.86
CA MET A 560 24.36 -10.02 -12.28
C MET A 560 25.89 -10.02 -12.21
N LYS A 561 26.52 -11.19 -12.17
CA LYS A 561 28.00 -11.29 -12.28
C LYS A 561 28.53 -10.79 -13.64
N ASN A 562 27.69 -10.78 -14.67
CA ASN A 562 28.07 -10.33 -16.02
C ASN A 562 27.71 -8.86 -16.29
N VAL A 563 27.07 -8.17 -15.34
CA VAL A 563 26.78 -6.74 -15.43
C VAL A 563 27.95 -5.96 -14.84
N ASP A 564 28.45 -4.92 -15.53
CA ASP A 564 29.48 -4.01 -15.00
C ASP A 564 28.88 -3.07 -13.94
N LEU A 565 28.52 -3.63 -12.79
CA LEU A 565 27.95 -2.88 -11.67
C LEU A 565 29.04 -2.03 -11.01
N LYS A 566 28.79 -0.72 -10.95
CA LYS A 566 29.66 0.25 -10.27
C LYS A 566 28.95 0.81 -9.03
N PRO A 567 29.68 1.27 -8.00
CA PRO A 567 29.08 1.93 -6.84
C PRO A 567 28.13 3.07 -7.20
N PHE A 568 28.46 3.82 -8.24
CA PHE A 568 27.67 4.95 -8.71
C PHE A 568 27.44 4.82 -10.22
N MET A 569 26.22 4.43 -10.60
CA MET A 569 25.75 4.38 -11.99
C MET A 569 24.85 5.58 -12.23
N ILE A 570 25.46 6.73 -12.56
CA ILE A 570 24.76 8.01 -12.73
C ILE A 570 24.92 8.49 -14.17
N THR A 571 23.81 8.70 -14.87
CA THR A 571 23.80 9.18 -16.27
C THR A 571 22.89 10.39 -16.44
N ASN A 572 23.03 11.13 -17.54
CA ASN A 572 22.10 12.20 -17.94
C ASN A 572 21.72 13.18 -16.80
N SER A 573 22.70 13.54 -15.97
CA SER A 573 22.50 14.28 -14.72
C SER A 573 23.47 15.47 -14.64
N SER A 574 23.22 16.41 -13.73
CA SER A 574 24.03 17.63 -13.58
C SER A 574 24.27 17.95 -12.11
N ASN A 575 25.39 18.64 -11.83
CA ASN A 575 25.76 19.07 -10.48
C ASN A 575 25.82 17.90 -9.46
N ILE A 576 26.50 16.82 -9.86
CA ILE A 576 26.66 15.63 -9.03
C ILE A 576 27.99 15.71 -8.29
N LYS A 577 27.95 15.59 -6.97
CA LYS A 577 29.11 15.57 -6.08
C LYS A 577 29.13 14.27 -5.29
N ILE A 578 30.16 13.48 -5.50
CA ILE A 578 30.46 12.28 -4.73
C ILE A 578 31.73 12.58 -3.93
N GLU A 579 31.58 12.76 -2.62
CA GLU A 579 32.66 13.00 -1.66
C GLU A 579 32.89 11.66 -0.93
N GLU A 580 34.01 11.00 -1.26
CA GLU A 580 34.42 9.71 -0.70
C GLU A 580 34.93 9.82 0.74
#